data_AF-A0A661MXF9-F1
#
_entry.id   AF-A0A661MXF9-F1
#
_cell.length_a   1.000
_cell.length_b   1.000
_cell.length_c   1.000
_cell.angle_alpha   90.00
_cell.angle_beta   90.00
_cell.angle_gamma   90.00
#
_symmetry.space_group_name_H-M   'P 1'
#
loop_
_entity.id
_entity.type
_entity.pdbx_description
1 polymer ?
#
loop_
_entity_poly.entity_id
_entity_poly.type
_entity_poly.pdbx_seq_one_letter_code
_entity_poly.pdbx_strand_id
1 'polypeptide(L)' 'MSNDPISDMLARIRNAAMVRLDRTEMPHSKIKVAIAEILKGEGFISDYREEKEHPA' A
#
# COMPACT_ATOMS: atom_id res chain seq x y z
N MET A 1 -0.52 8.83 -17.47
CA MET A 1 -1.95 9.02 -17.16
C MET A 1 -2.10 8.93 -15.64
N SER A 2 -1.82 10.01 -14.92
CA SER A 2 -2.20 10.06 -13.50
C SER A 2 -3.71 10.19 -13.46
N ASN A 3 -4.40 9.53 -12.52
CA ASN A 3 -5.47 10.32 -11.89
C ASN A 3 -5.90 9.99 -10.47
N ASP A 4 -5.31 9.02 -9.77
CA ASP A 4 -5.43 8.99 -8.31
C ASP A 4 -4.39 8.04 -7.70
N PRO A 5 -3.39 8.55 -6.97
CA PRO A 5 -2.44 7.72 -6.23
C PRO A 5 -3.11 6.77 -5.22
N ILE A 6 -4.32 7.10 -4.74
CA ILE A 6 -5.10 6.26 -3.83
C ILE A 6 -5.74 5.10 -4.60
N SER A 7 -6.44 5.39 -5.70
CA SER A 7 -6.98 4.34 -6.58
C SER A 7 -5.91 3.35 -7.04
N ASP A 8 -4.72 3.86 -7.41
CA ASP A 8 -3.57 3.01 -7.77
C ASP A 8 -3.12 2.11 -6.59
N MET A 9 -3.04 2.66 -5.38
CA MET A 9 -2.74 1.88 -4.16
C MET A 9 -3.76 0.75 -3.95
N LEU A 10 -5.05 1.06 -3.99
CA LEU A 10 -6.12 0.09 -3.76
C LEU A 10 -6.14 -1.00 -4.85
N ALA A 11 -5.91 -0.61 -6.11
CA ALA A 11 -5.80 -1.53 -7.22
C ALA A 11 -4.61 -2.49 -7.05
N ARG A 12 -3.45 -2.01 -6.60
CA ARG A 12 -2.27 -2.86 -6.31
C ARG A 12 -2.55 -3.87 -5.20
N ILE A 13 -3.17 -3.46 -4.11
CA ILE A 13 -3.53 -4.34 -3.00
C ILE A 13 -4.48 -5.44 -3.49
N ARG A 14 -5.54 -5.06 -4.20
CA ARG A 14 -6.50 -6.01 -4.79
C ARG A 14 -5.80 -7.00 -5.73
N ASN A 15 -4.96 -6.52 -6.63
CA ASN A 15 -4.25 -7.36 -7.58
C ASN A 15 -3.32 -8.34 -6.88
N ALA A 16 -2.55 -7.88 -5.88
CA ALA A 16 -1.68 -8.73 -5.07
C ALA A 16 -2.46 -9.85 -4.36
N ALA A 17 -3.61 -9.52 -3.77
CA ALA A 17 -4.48 -10.52 -3.15
C ALA A 17 -5.03 -11.54 -4.17
N MET A 18 -5.47 -11.09 -5.35
CA MET A 18 -6.00 -11.98 -6.39
C MET A 18 -4.97 -13.00 -6.90
N VAL A 19 -3.69 -12.61 -6.99
CA VAL A 19 -2.61 -13.49 -7.41
C VAL A 19 -1.86 -14.14 -6.23
N ARG A 20 -2.38 -14.00 -5.00
CA ARG A 20 -1.83 -14.59 -3.77
C ARG A 20 -0.38 -14.18 -3.47
N LEU A 21 -0.05 -12.91 -3.68
CA LEU A 21 1.22 -12.35 -3.23
C LEU A 21 1.12 -11.96 -1.75
N ASP A 22 2.16 -12.31 -0.98
CA ASP A 22 2.23 -11.98 0.45
C ASP A 22 2.40 -10.49 0.74
N ARG A 23 2.94 -9.72 -0.22
CA ARG A 23 3.16 -8.27 -0.09
C ARG A 23 3.12 -7.55 -1.43
N THR A 24 2.92 -6.24 -1.38
CA THR A 24 3.03 -5.32 -2.53
C THR A 24 3.74 -4.04 -2.10
N GLU A 25 4.47 -3.43 -3.04
CA GLU A 25 5.28 -2.24 -2.81
C GLU A 25 4.76 -1.08 -3.68
N MET A 26 4.81 0.14 -3.14
CA MET A 26 4.34 1.34 -3.83
C MET A 26 5.03 2.60 -3.29
N PRO A 27 5.08 3.70 -4.06
CA PRO A 27 5.69 4.93 -3.61
C PRO A 27 5.04 5.47 -2.33
N HIS A 28 5.89 5.84 -1.37
CA HIS A 28 5.49 6.41 -0.09
C HIS A 28 4.69 7.72 -0.26
N SER A 29 3.68 7.90 0.58
CA SER A 29 2.96 9.17 0.75
C SER A 29 2.23 9.14 2.09
N LYS A 30 2.17 10.29 2.78
CA LYS A 30 1.50 10.41 4.09
C LYS A 30 0.05 9.92 4.05
N ILE A 31 -0.68 10.18 2.96
CA ILE A 31 -2.07 9.75 2.82
C ILE A 31 -2.18 8.23 2.68
N LYS A 32 -1.25 7.59 1.97
CA LYS A 32 -1.22 6.12 1.81
C LYS A 32 -0.90 5.43 3.13
N VAL A 33 0.00 6.01 3.92
CA VAL A 33 0.31 5.53 5.28
C VAL A 33 -0.94 5.61 6.17
N ALA A 34 -1.66 6.74 6.16
CA ALA A 34 -2.90 6.86 6.92
C ALA A 34 -3.98 5.84 6.49
N ILE A 35 -4.10 5.60 5.17
CA ILE A 35 -5.01 4.57 4.64
C ILE A 35 -4.57 3.17 5.08
N ALA A 36 -3.27 2.85 5.01
CA ALA A 36 -2.74 1.56 5.43
C ALA A 36 -2.97 1.30 6.93
N GLU A 37 -2.82 2.33 7.77
CA GLU A 37 -3.14 2.25 9.21
C GLU A 37 -4.63 1.91 9.44
N ILE A 38 -5.55 2.56 8.72
CA ILE A 38 -6.98 2.24 8.79
C ILE A 38 -7.24 0.79 8.35
N LEU A 39 -6.68 0.37 7.20
CA LEU A 39 -6.84 -0.99 6.70
C LEU A 39 -6.32 -2.04 7.69
N LYS A 40 -5.23 -1.74 8.40
CA LYS A 40 -4.69 -2.60 9.45
C LYS A 40 -5.61 -2.63 10.67
N GLY A 41 -6.10 -1.48 11.13
CA GLY A 41 -7.01 -1.38 12.27
C GLY A 41 -8.32 -2.13 12.07
N GLU A 42 -8.84 -2.14 10.85
CA GLU A 42 -10.04 -2.88 10.45
C GLU A 42 -9.76 -4.37 10.13
N GLY A 43 -8.48 -4.79 10.13
CA GLY A 43 -8.09 -6.18 9.88
C GLY A 43 -8.07 -6.62 8.40
N PHE A 44 -8.08 -5.68 7.45
CA PHE A 44 -7.98 -5.99 6.00
C PHE A 44 -6.57 -6.35 5.55
N ILE A 45 -5.55 -5.81 6.25
CA ILE A 45 -4.14 -6.16 6.03
C ILE A 45 -3.50 -6.53 7.37
N SER A 46 -2.50 -7.41 7.35
CA SER A 46 -1.80 -7.82 8.57
C SER A 46 -0.86 -6.74 9.09
N ASP A 47 -0.12 -6.08 8.20
CA ASP A 47 0.83 -5.03 8.57
C ASP A 47 1.24 -4.14 7.38
N TYR A 48 1.91 -3.02 7.65
CA TYR A 48 2.59 -2.21 6.64
C TYR A 48 3.95 -1.69 7.15
N ARG A 49 4.89 -1.41 6.24
CA ARG A 49 6.20 -0.84 6.57
C ARG A 49 6.56 0.30 5.62
N GLU A 50 7.18 1.34 6.18
CA GLU A 50 7.77 2.44 5.41
C GLU A 50 9.26 2.17 5.24
N GLU A 51 9.67 1.83 4.01
CA GLU A 51 11.09 1.71 3.68
C GLU A 51 11.65 3.11 3.44
N LYS A 52 12.65 3.50 4.24
CA LYS A 52 13.45 4.69 3.96
C LYS A 52 14.41 4.33 2.84
N GLU A 53 14.25 4.98 1.69
CA GLU A 53 15.20 4.91 0.59
C GLU A 53 16.58 5.29 1.16
N HIS A 54 17.49 4.31 1.24
CA HIS A 54 18.88 4.59 1.59
C HIS A 54 19.49 5.34 0.40
N PRO A 55 19.95 6.59 0.57
CA PRO A 55 20.75 7.21 -0.48
C PRO A 55 22.07 6.42 -0.52
N ALA A 56 22.33 5.82 -1.68
CA ALA A 56 23.64 5.27 -2.00
C ALA A 56 24.69 6.41 -2.11
#